data_AF-A0A9E3IVP6-F1
#
_entry.id   AF-A0A9E3IVP6-F1
#
_cell.length_a   1.000
_cell.length_b   1.000
_cell.length_c   1.000
_cell.angle_alpha   90.00
_cell.angle_beta   90.00
_cell.angle_gamma   90.00
#
_symmetry.space_group_name_H-M   'P 1'
#
loop_
_entity.id
_entity.type
_entity.pdbx_description
1 polymer ?
#
loop_
_entity_poly.entity_id
_entity_poly.type
_entity_poly.pdbx_seq_one_letter_code
_entity_poly.pdbx_strand_id
1 'polypeptide(L)'
;MSTPDPASARKLKKSETLEIRIPYPTKTAFMAQCQADGVSASEALRGFIEGRLDGGAVRPARRRMHLAVGAMIAAAVGAVALPSLARPAAQDLVSRLAFERLDANHDGVISFDEYRRARDAAR
;
A
#
# COMPACT_ATOMS: atom_id res chain seq x y z
N MET A 1 -8.39 -51.04 4.31
CA MET A 1 -9.16 -49.79 4.18
C MET A 1 -8.33 -48.69 4.81
N SER A 2 -7.30 -48.18 4.10
CA SER A 2 -6.40 -47.18 4.67
C SER A 2 -7.01 -45.79 4.49
N THR A 3 -7.40 -45.17 5.59
CA THR A 3 -7.81 -43.77 5.65
C THR A 3 -6.61 -42.89 5.28
N PRO A 4 -6.71 -41.98 4.30
CA PRO A 4 -5.63 -41.03 4.04
C PRO A 4 -5.53 -40.00 5.17
N ASP A 5 -4.29 -39.71 5.58
CA ASP A 5 -3.92 -38.75 6.62
C ASP A 5 -4.42 -37.31 6.35
N PRO A 6 -4.93 -36.59 7.36
CA PRO A 6 -5.42 -35.21 7.23
C PRO A 6 -4.31 -34.15 7.05
N ALA A 7 -3.04 -34.55 6.91
CA ALA A 7 -1.87 -33.66 6.91
C ALA A 7 -1.34 -33.28 5.50
N SER A 8 -2.16 -33.43 4.45
CA SER A 8 -1.75 -33.11 3.07
C SER A 8 -2.36 -31.82 2.49
N ALA A 9 -2.72 -30.86 3.35
CA ALA A 9 -2.81 -29.46 2.93
C ALA A 9 -1.40 -28.90 2.60
N ARG A 10 -0.63 -29.64 1.79
CA ARG A 10 0.60 -29.17 1.16
C ARG A 10 0.17 -27.97 0.33
N LYS A 11 0.74 -26.81 0.64
CA LYS A 11 0.60 -25.59 -0.16
C LYS A 11 0.72 -25.99 -1.64
N LEU A 12 -0.40 -25.92 -2.36
CA LEU A 12 -0.48 -26.35 -3.75
C LEU A 12 0.61 -25.61 -4.53
N LYS A 13 1.36 -26.34 -5.36
CA LYS A 13 2.41 -25.73 -6.19
C LYS A 13 1.75 -24.74 -7.16
N LYS A 14 2.45 -23.66 -7.51
CA LYS A 14 2.02 -22.68 -8.50
C LYS A 14 2.02 -23.35 -9.89
N SER A 15 0.91 -23.98 -10.29
CA SER A 15 0.82 -24.81 -11.51
C SER A 15 0.25 -24.08 -12.73
N GLU A 16 -0.61 -23.09 -12.51
CA GLU A 16 -1.34 -22.42 -13.60
C GLU A 16 -0.58 -21.20 -14.15
N THR A 17 -0.67 -20.99 -15.47
CA THR A 17 -0.11 -19.83 -16.17
C THR A 17 -1.20 -18.83 -16.52
N LEU A 18 -0.96 -17.54 -16.24
CA LEU A 18 -1.85 -16.44 -16.58
C LEU A 18 -1.24 -15.59 -17.69
N GLU A 19 -1.87 -15.56 -18.87
CA GLU A 19 -1.48 -14.71 -20.00
C GLU A 19 -2.45 -13.54 -20.16
N ILE A 20 -1.91 -12.32 -20.33
CA ILE A 20 -2.71 -11.09 -20.41
C ILE A 20 -2.23 -10.25 -21.59
N ARG A 21 -3.18 -9.71 -22.37
CA ARG A 21 -2.91 -8.71 -23.41
C ARG A 21 -3.16 -7.32 -22.86
N ILE A 22 -2.15 -6.45 -22.94
CA ILE A 22 -2.22 -5.05 -22.54
C ILE A 22 -1.53 -4.18 -23.61
N PRO A 23 -1.87 -2.88 -23.70
CA PRO A 23 -1.17 -1.97 -24.60
C PRO A 23 0.34 -1.99 -24.39
N TYR A 24 1.09 -1.86 -25.49
CA TYR A 24 2.55 -1.77 -25.46
C TYR A 24 3.10 -0.75 -24.44
N PRO A 25 2.60 0.51 -24.37
CA PRO A 25 3.13 1.47 -23.39
C PRO A 25 2.94 1.01 -21.94
N THR A 26 1.81 0.36 -21.63
CA THR A 26 1.52 -0.18 -20.29
C THR A 26 2.48 -1.29 -19.91
N LYS A 27 2.77 -2.22 -20.84
CA LYS A 27 3.76 -3.27 -20.62
C LYS A 27 5.14 -2.67 -20.34
N THR A 28 5.56 -1.70 -21.16
CA THR A 28 6.89 -1.08 -21.01
C THR A 28 7.02 -0.35 -19.68
N ALA A 29 6.03 0.45 -19.29
CA ALA A 29 6.02 1.15 -18.01
C ALA A 29 6.08 0.17 -16.82
N PHE A 30 5.27 -0.89 -16.86
CA PHE A 30 5.26 -1.92 -15.82
C PHE A 30 6.60 -2.65 -15.69
N MET A 31 7.22 -3.02 -16.83
CA MET A 31 8.52 -3.69 -16.83
C MET A 31 9.63 -2.78 -16.31
N ALA A 32 9.61 -1.49 -16.66
CA ALA A 32 10.56 -0.50 -16.13
C ALA A 32 10.43 -0.35 -14.60
N GLN A 33 9.20 -0.31 -14.08
CA GLN A 33 8.96 -0.26 -12.63
C GLN A 33 9.50 -1.51 -11.93
N CYS A 34 9.22 -2.71 -12.45
CA CYS A 34 9.73 -3.96 -11.90
C CYS A 34 11.27 -3.99 -11.85
N GLN A 35 11.94 -3.46 -12.88
CA GLN A 35 13.39 -3.36 -12.91
C GLN A 35 13.94 -2.39 -11.85
N ALA A 36 13.31 -1.23 -11.69
CA ALA A 36 13.69 -0.25 -10.68
C ALA A 36 13.53 -0.81 -9.25
N ASP A 37 12.49 -1.60 -9.02
CA ASP A 37 12.20 -2.24 -7.73
C ASP A 37 13.01 -3.53 -7.48
N GLY A 38 13.72 -4.03 -8.50
CA GLY A 38 14.52 -5.26 -8.40
C GLY A 38 13.68 -6.54 -8.26
N VAL A 39 12.41 -6.51 -8.67
CA VAL A 39 11.49 -7.65 -8.59
C VAL A 39 11.07 -8.15 -9.97
N SER A 40 10.71 -9.43 -10.09
CA SER A 40 10.21 -9.96 -11.35
C SER A 40 8.77 -9.51 -11.62
N ALA A 41 8.40 -9.37 -12.89
CA ALA A 41 7.04 -9.05 -13.31
C ALA A 41 5.99 -10.00 -12.72
N SER A 42 6.28 -11.31 -12.70
CA SER A 42 5.38 -12.34 -12.15
C SER A 42 5.23 -12.27 -10.64
N GLU A 43 6.23 -11.74 -9.94
CA GLU A 43 6.17 -11.50 -8.49
C GLU A 43 5.34 -10.26 -8.18
N ALA A 44 5.61 -9.14 -8.86
CA ALA A 44 4.83 -7.92 -8.70
C ALA A 44 3.35 -8.15 -9.02
N LEU A 45 3.04 -8.83 -10.13
CA LEU A 45 1.66 -9.14 -10.50
C LEU A 45 0.97 -10.06 -9.48
N ARG A 46 1.69 -11.05 -8.95
CA ARG A 46 1.15 -11.94 -7.91
C ARG A 46 0.85 -11.17 -6.63
N GLY A 47 1.78 -10.34 -6.17
CA GLY A 47 1.58 -9.51 -4.97
C GLY A 47 0.41 -8.53 -5.13
N PHE A 48 0.25 -7.96 -6.34
CA PHE A 48 -0.91 -7.12 -6.65
C PHE A 48 -2.24 -7.90 -6.56
N ILE A 49 -2.29 -9.11 -7.12
CA ILE A 49 -3.49 -9.97 -7.06
C ILE A 49 -3.79 -10.37 -5.61
N GLU A 50 -2.79 -10.86 -4.86
CA GLU A 50 -2.93 -11.24 -3.45
C GLU A 50 -3.45 -10.05 -2.62
N GLY A 51 -2.88 -8.85 -2.79
CA GLY A 51 -3.34 -7.65 -2.10
C GLY A 51 -4.77 -7.21 -2.44
N ARG A 52 -5.22 -7.44 -3.69
CA ARG A 52 -6.61 -7.17 -4.09
C ARG A 52 -7.59 -8.20 -3.50
N LEU A 53 -7.18 -9.46 -3.41
CA LEU A 53 -7.98 -10.55 -2.84
C LEU A 53 -8.10 -10.47 -1.31
N ASP A 54 -7.04 -10.01 -0.65
CA ASP A 54 -7.03 -9.77 0.81
C ASP A 54 -7.89 -8.55 1.22
N GLY A 55 -8.49 -7.84 0.26
CA GLY A 55 -9.61 -6.92 0.51
C GLY A 55 -9.22 -5.54 1.04
N GLY A 56 -8.15 -4.91 0.55
CA GLY A 56 -7.86 -3.51 0.88
C GLY A 56 -7.35 -3.28 2.30
N ALA A 57 -6.90 -4.32 3.00
CA ALA A 57 -6.26 -4.19 4.30
C ALA A 57 -4.83 -3.67 4.14
N VAL A 58 -4.67 -2.35 4.21
CA VAL A 58 -3.38 -1.71 4.51
C VAL A 58 -2.83 -2.34 5.79
N ARG A 59 -1.87 -3.26 5.67
CA ARG A 59 -1.11 -3.79 6.81
C ARG A 59 0.18 -2.97 6.91
N PRO A 60 0.30 -1.96 7.80
CA PRO A 60 1.54 -1.24 8.00
C PRO A 60 2.52 -2.12 8.80
N ALA A 61 3.16 -3.08 8.13
CA ALA A 61 4.13 -4.01 8.72
C ALA A 61 5.42 -3.32 9.21
N ARG A 62 5.62 -2.02 8.94
CA ARG A 62 6.82 -1.27 9.36
C ARG A 62 6.71 -0.62 10.75
N ARG A 63 5.53 -0.59 11.39
CA ARG A 63 5.31 0.16 12.64
C ARG A 63 5.74 -0.54 13.94
N ARG A 64 6.24 -1.79 13.88
CA ARG A 64 6.71 -2.53 15.07
C ARG A 64 8.17 -2.28 15.44
N MET A 65 9.01 -1.79 14.52
CA MET A 65 10.45 -1.64 14.79
C MET A 65 10.81 -0.32 15.50
N HIS A 66 9.98 0.72 15.38
CA HIS A 66 10.28 2.04 15.98
C HIS A 66 9.73 2.24 17.40
N LEU A 67 8.84 1.36 17.88
CA LEU A 67 8.27 1.47 19.22
C LEU A 67 9.25 1.06 20.34
N ALA A 68 10.28 0.27 20.03
CA ALA A 68 11.29 -0.10 21.02
C ALA A 68 12.25 1.04 21.38
N VAL A 69 12.47 2.01 20.48
CA VAL A 69 13.38 3.14 20.71
C VAL A 69 12.69 4.33 21.40
N GLY A 70 11.38 4.52 21.16
CA GLY A 70 10.61 5.62 21.77
C GLY A 70 10.27 5.44 23.26
N ALA A 71 10.29 4.21 23.78
CA ALA A 71 9.92 3.93 25.17
C ALA A 71 10.92 4.47 26.21
N MET A 72 12.16 4.76 25.82
CA MET A 72 13.20 5.28 26.73
C MET A 72 13.15 6.81 26.92
N ILE A 73 12.44 7.56 26.07
CA ILE A 73 12.36 9.03 26.18
C ILE A 73 11.10 9.49 26.94
N ALA A 74 10.06 8.64 27.00
CA ALA A 74 8.75 9.01 27.57
C ALA A 74 8.70 9.05 29.11
N ALA A 75 9.73 8.59 29.82
CA ALA A 75 9.70 8.54 31.29
C ALA A 75 10.04 9.88 31.99
N ALA A 76 10.51 10.91 31.27
CA ALA A 76 11.05 12.13 31.89
C ALA A 76 10.15 13.37 31.79
N VAL A 77 9.01 13.35 31.07
CA VAL A 77 8.15 14.52 30.90
C VAL A 77 6.73 14.20 31.39
N GLY A 78 6.59 14.08 32.70
CA GLY A 78 5.31 14.06 33.39
C GLY A 78 4.80 15.50 33.62
N ALA A 79 3.51 15.70 33.35
CA ALA A 79 2.68 16.88 33.61
C ALA A 79 2.70 18.00 32.57
N VAL A 80 1.49 18.38 32.13
CA VAL A 80 1.11 19.53 31.27
C VAL A 80 1.11 19.26 29.75
N ALA A 81 0.03 18.63 29.27
CA ALA A 81 -0.76 19.02 28.07
C ALA A 81 -1.56 17.81 27.54
N LEU A 82 -2.81 17.66 27.98
CA LEU A 82 -3.67 16.52 27.62
C LEU A 82 -4.61 16.65 26.39
N PRO A 83 -4.58 17.64 25.46
CA PRO A 83 -5.48 17.59 24.31
C PRO A 83 -4.88 17.01 23.01
N SER A 84 -3.58 16.69 22.94
CA SER A 84 -2.91 16.42 21.64
C SER A 84 -2.73 14.94 21.26
N LEU A 85 -3.04 13.98 22.15
CA LEU A 85 -2.92 12.54 21.83
C LEU A 85 -4.12 11.96 21.07
N ALA A 86 -5.22 12.72 20.92
CA ALA A 86 -6.47 12.27 20.32
C ALA A 86 -6.68 12.72 18.87
N ARG A 87 -5.64 13.02 18.09
CA ARG A 87 -5.84 13.44 16.68
C ARG A 87 -4.96 12.81 15.60
N PRO A 88 -4.78 11.47 15.55
CA PRO A 88 -4.32 10.83 14.32
C PRO A 88 -5.43 10.62 13.29
N ALA A 89 -6.70 10.43 13.71
CA ALA A 89 -7.78 10.08 12.78
C ALA A 89 -8.31 11.27 11.96
N ALA A 90 -8.49 12.45 12.57
CA ALA A 90 -9.04 13.60 11.86
C ALA A 90 -8.04 14.22 10.87
N GLN A 91 -6.73 14.16 11.15
CA GLN A 91 -5.70 14.60 10.21
C GLN A 91 -5.54 13.63 9.04
N ASP A 92 -5.72 12.32 9.26
CA ASP A 92 -5.71 11.32 8.18
C ASP A 92 -6.91 11.52 7.26
N LEU A 93 -8.10 11.76 7.83
CA LEU A 93 -9.31 12.05 7.06
C LEU A 93 -9.18 13.34 6.23
N VAL A 94 -8.68 14.44 6.82
CA VAL A 94 -8.48 15.70 6.08
C VAL A 94 -7.43 15.54 4.99
N SER A 95 -6.35 14.80 5.25
CA SER A 95 -5.32 14.52 4.24
C SER A 95 -5.86 13.69 3.08
N ARG A 96 -6.70 12.69 3.36
CA ARG A 96 -7.36 11.87 2.33
C ARG A 96 -8.34 12.69 1.48
N LEU A 97 -9.19 13.49 2.11
CA LEU A 97 -10.13 14.36 1.40
C LEU A 97 -9.42 15.42 0.55
N ALA A 98 -8.28 15.93 1.00
CA ALA A 98 -7.45 16.84 0.23
C ALA A 98 -6.79 16.12 -0.96
N PHE A 99 -6.34 14.88 -0.76
CA PHE A 99 -5.75 14.04 -1.80
C PHE A 99 -6.78 13.67 -2.88
N GLU A 100 -7.97 13.20 -2.49
CA GLU A 100 -9.08 12.87 -3.41
C GLU A 100 -9.55 14.07 -4.24
N ARG A 101 -9.38 15.30 -3.73
CA ARG A 101 -9.67 16.53 -4.48
C ARG A 101 -8.62 16.86 -5.53
N LEU A 102 -7.39 16.38 -5.36
CA LEU A 102 -6.27 16.64 -6.26
C LEU A 102 -6.08 15.52 -7.28
N ASP A 103 -6.33 14.27 -6.88
CA ASP A 103 -6.35 13.07 -7.71
C ASP A 103 -7.68 12.99 -8.47
N ALA A 104 -7.77 13.76 -9.56
CA ALA A 104 -9.00 13.94 -10.33
C ALA A 104 -9.38 12.69 -11.14
N ASN A 105 -8.40 11.86 -11.52
CA ASN A 105 -8.63 10.61 -12.23
C ASN A 105 -8.80 9.40 -11.29
N HIS A 106 -8.61 9.57 -9.98
CA HIS A 106 -8.73 8.55 -8.94
C HIS A 106 -7.79 7.36 -9.15
N ASP A 107 -6.59 7.61 -9.69
CA ASP A 107 -5.57 6.57 -9.89
C ASP A 107 -4.67 6.36 -8.65
N GLY A 108 -4.84 7.18 -7.62
CA GLY A 108 -4.11 7.11 -6.35
C GLY A 108 -2.77 7.85 -6.36
N VAL A 109 -2.45 8.61 -7.41
CA VAL A 109 -1.25 9.46 -7.50
C VAL A 109 -1.58 10.83 -8.09
N ILE A 110 -1.04 11.90 -7.48
CA ILE A 110 -1.22 13.25 -8.04
C ILE A 110 -0.15 13.48 -9.10
N SER A 111 -0.55 13.51 -10.36
CA SER A 111 0.34 13.86 -11.47
C SER A 111 0.65 15.36 -11.49
N PHE A 112 1.76 15.75 -12.15
CA PHE A 112 2.13 17.17 -12.27
C PHE A 112 1.07 18.00 -12.99
N ASP A 113 0.39 17.41 -13.98
CA ASP A 113 -0.69 18.08 -14.71
C ASP A 113 -1.91 18.33 -13.82
N GLU A 114 -2.28 17.40 -12.95
CA GLU A 114 -3.36 17.57 -11.98
C GLU A 114 -3.01 18.63 -10.93
N TYR A 115 -1.79 18.60 -10.41
CA TYR A 115 -1.31 19.64 -9.49
C TYR A 115 -1.39 21.04 -10.13
N ARG A 116 -0.94 21.18 -11.38
CA ARG A 116 -0.98 22.46 -12.10
C ARG A 116 -2.42 22.95 -12.28
N ARG A 117 -3.34 22.06 -12.70
CA ARG A 117 -4.77 22.41 -12.85
C ARG A 117 -5.40 22.86 -11.54
N ALA A 118 -5.13 22.15 -10.45
CA ALA A 118 -5.65 22.51 -9.13
C ALA A 118 -5.14 23.88 -8.66
N ARG A 119 -3.87 24.19 -8.93
CA ARG A 119 -3.28 25.50 -8.61
C ARG A 119 -3.86 26.63 -9.46
N ASP A 120 -4.05 26.39 -10.75
CA ASP A 120 -4.59 27.40 -11.67
C ASP A 120 -6.08 27.67 -11.37
N ALA A 121 -6.84 26.68 -10.89
CA ALA A 121 -8.22 26.83 -10.42
C ALA A 121 -8.35 27.55 -9.07
N ALA A 122 -7.27 27.64 -8.29
CA ALA A 122 -7.23 28.33 -7.00
C ALA A 122 -6.84 29.81 -7.10
N ARG A 123 -6.68 30.32 -8.32
CA ARG A 123 -6.26 31.69 -8.63
C ARG A 123 -7.41 32.51 -9.19
#